data_AF-A0A535H1X3-F1
#
_entry.id   AF-A0A535H1X3-F1
#
_cell.length_a   1.000
_cell.length_b   1.000
_cell.length_c   1.000
_cell.angle_alpha   90.00
_cell.angle_beta   90.00
_cell.angle_gamma   90.00
#
_symmetry.space_group_name_H-M   'P 1'
#
loop_
_entity.id
_entity.type
_entity.pdbx_description
1 polymer ?
#
loop_
_entity_poly.entity_id
_entity_poly.type
_entity_poly.pdbx_seq_one_letter_code
_entity_poly.pdbx_strand_id
1 'polypeptide(L)'
;VVTGVAVSRLSNGKPEIYSASCTTPVLMRPYSEEEIAAYIATGDPLDKAGAYGIQHPDFQPTERINGCYLNVVGLPLCTLVDLLARFDAQPAEEGRKGAGCRWSARCEVNDREGIAAV
;
A
#
# COMPACT_ATOMS: atom_id res chain seq x y z
N VAL A 1 4.45 -5.48 5.23
CA VAL A 1 3.35 -4.52 5.54
C VAL A 1 2.02 -5.13 5.14
N VAL A 2 1.03 -5.05 6.03
CA VAL A 2 -0.34 -5.51 5.76
C VAL A 2 -1.27 -4.32 5.95
N THR A 3 -2.03 -3.98 4.92
CA THR A 3 -3.07 -2.95 5.00
C THR A 3 -4.43 -3.59 4.75
N GLY A 4 -5.36 -3.39 5.69
CA GLY A 4 -6.76 -3.75 5.53
C GLY A 4 -7.55 -2.59 4.94
N VAL A 5 -8.44 -2.89 4.00
CA VAL A 5 -9.37 -1.93 3.38
C VAL A 5 -10.79 -2.46 3.53
N ALA A 6 -11.71 -1.58 3.92
CA ALA A 6 -13.13 -1.86 3.93
C ALA A 6 -13.87 -0.76 3.17
N VAL A 7 -14.81 -1.14 2.32
CA VAL A 7 -15.71 -0.24 1.60
C VAL A 7 -17.13 -0.57 2.02
N SER A 8 -17.91 0.46 2.38
CA SER A 8 -19.30 0.31 2.78
C SER A 8 -20.22 1.21 1.98
N ARG A 9 -21.43 0.72 1.70
CA ARG A 9 -22.53 1.47 1.10
C ARG A 9 -23.77 1.29 1.95
N LEU A 10 -24.43 2.39 2.29
CA LEU A 10 -25.72 2.35 2.96
C LEU A 10 -26.82 2.05 1.93
N SER A 11 -27.53 0.94 2.09
CA SER A 11 -28.66 0.58 1.24
C SER A 11 -29.84 0.17 2.11
N ASN A 12 -31.01 0.79 1.90
CA ASN A 12 -32.22 0.55 2.68
C ASN A 12 -32.00 0.63 4.22
N GLY A 13 -31.16 1.58 4.66
CA GLY A 13 -30.83 1.79 6.07
C GLY A 13 -29.91 0.74 6.70
N LYS A 14 -29.34 -0.19 5.91
CA LYS A 14 -28.36 -1.18 6.37
C LYS A 14 -27.01 -0.99 5.65
N PRO A 15 -25.88 -1.12 6.36
CA PRO A 15 -24.57 -1.08 5.71
C PRO A 15 -24.29 -2.41 5.00
N GLU A 16 -24.06 -2.35 3.70
CA GLU A 16 -23.40 -3.41 2.94
C GLU A 16 -21.89 -3.13 3.00
N ILE A 17 -21.07 -4.11 3.41
CA ILE A 17 -19.63 -3.93 3.64
C ILE A 17 -18.86 -5.04 2.93
N TYR A 18 -17.85 -4.68 2.15
CA TYR A 18 -16.82 -5.60 1.65
C TYR A 18 -15.45 -5.17 2.19
N SER A 19 -14.65 -6.13 2.60
CA SER A 19 -13.28 -5.89 3.06
C SER A 19 -12.30 -6.87 2.42
N ALA A 20 -11.03 -6.44 2.35
CA ALA A 20 -9.91 -7.25 1.93
C ALA A 20 -8.63 -6.69 2.56
N SER A 21 -7.55 -7.46 2.48
CA SER A 21 -6.22 -6.98 2.87
C SER A 21 -5.22 -7.19 1.74
N CYS A 22 -4.16 -6.39 1.74
CA CYS A 22 -3.02 -6.55 0.85
C CYS A 22 -1.76 -6.74 1.71
N THR A 23 -0.97 -7.75 1.37
CA THR A 23 0.31 -8.03 2.03
C THR A 23 1.45 -7.72 1.07
N THR A 24 2.46 -7.02 1.55
CA THR A 24 3.67 -6.70 0.77
C THR A 24 4.90 -6.89 1.64
N PRO A 25 5.73 -7.91 1.36
CA PRO A 25 7.06 -8.04 1.94
C PRO A 25 7.94 -6.84 1.60
N VAL A 26 8.64 -6.32 2.61
CA VAL A 26 9.56 -5.19 2.49
C VAL A 26 10.88 -5.62 3.09
N LEU A 27 11.95 -5.56 2.30
CA LEU A 27 13.32 -5.78 2.75
C LEU A 27 13.93 -4.43 3.12
N MET A 28 14.31 -4.27 4.37
CA MET A 28 15.04 -3.10 4.86
C MET A 28 16.51 -3.20 4.43
N ARG A 29 17.11 -2.09 4.01
CA ARG A 29 18.56 -2.05 3.73
C ARG A 29 19.35 -2.01 5.05
N PRO A 30 20.66 -2.31 5.04
CA PRO A 30 21.51 -1.96 6.18
C PRO A 30 21.61 -0.43 6.34
N TYR A 31 21.65 0.02 7.59
CA TYR A 31 21.82 1.44 7.96
C TYR A 31 23.04 1.58 8.87
N SER A 32 23.72 2.73 8.80
CA SER A 32 24.66 3.12 9.86
C SER A 32 23.92 3.78 11.04
N GLU A 33 24.57 3.82 12.21
CA GLU A 33 24.04 4.52 13.38
C GLU A 33 23.85 6.01 13.10
N GLU A 34 24.74 6.61 12.32
CA GLU A 34 24.65 8.02 11.92
C GLU A 34 23.43 8.29 11.04
N GLU A 35 23.12 7.40 10.10
CA GLU A 35 21.92 7.51 9.26
C GLU A 35 20.64 7.39 10.09
N ILE A 36 20.61 6.43 11.02
CA ILE A 36 19.47 6.24 11.93
C ILE A 36 19.27 7.49 12.80
N ALA A 37 20.34 8.02 13.40
CA ALA A 37 20.28 9.21 14.24
C ALA A 37 19.81 10.44 13.45
N ALA A 38 20.34 10.63 12.23
CA ALA A 38 19.91 11.71 11.33
C ALA A 38 18.43 11.58 10.96
N TYR A 39 17.95 10.36 10.67
CA TYR A 39 16.55 10.13 10.34
C TYR A 39 15.61 10.39 11.52
N ILE A 40 15.96 9.92 12.72
CA ILE A 40 15.19 10.20 13.95
C ILE A 40 15.10 11.72 14.20
N ALA A 41 16.19 12.45 13.98
CA ALA A 41 16.23 13.89 14.19
C ALA A 41 15.28 14.67 13.26
N THR A 42 14.82 14.09 12.15
CA THR A 42 13.81 14.71 11.27
C THR A 42 12.41 14.71 11.91
N GLY A 43 12.16 13.84 12.90
CA GLY A 43 10.83 13.60 13.45
C GLY A 43 9.89 12.78 12.55
N ASP A 44 10.25 12.54 11.29
CA ASP A 44 9.46 11.74 10.35
C ASP A 44 9.13 10.32 10.85
N PRO A 45 10.00 9.55 11.55
CA PRO A 45 9.62 8.21 11.98
C PRO A 45 8.58 8.18 13.11
N LEU A 46 8.34 9.31 13.79
CA LEU A 46 7.62 9.31 15.07
C LEU A 46 6.11 9.08 14.92
N ASP A 47 5.53 9.33 13.75
CA ASP A 47 4.11 9.11 13.46
C ASP A 47 3.87 7.87 12.58
N LYS A 48 4.90 7.06 12.32
CA LYS A 48 4.84 5.95 11.37
C LYS A 48 4.99 4.60 12.05
N ALA A 49 4.08 3.68 11.72
CA ALA A 49 4.19 2.30 12.18
C ALA A 49 5.51 1.67 11.69
N GLY A 50 6.27 1.10 12.62
CA GLY A 50 7.60 0.55 12.33
C GLY A 50 8.72 1.59 12.24
N ALA A 51 8.45 2.84 12.62
CA ALA A 51 9.41 3.93 12.66
C ALA A 51 10.15 4.18 11.33
N TYR A 52 9.45 4.05 10.20
CA TYR A 52 9.97 4.40 8.89
C TYR A 52 8.89 4.91 7.93
N GLY A 53 9.29 5.80 7.03
CA GLY A 53 8.48 6.29 5.92
C GLY A 53 9.10 5.88 4.59
N ILE A 54 8.42 5.04 3.81
CA ILE A 54 8.91 4.59 2.49
C ILE A 54 9.00 5.72 1.45
N GLN A 55 8.39 6.86 1.76
CA GLN A 55 8.39 8.07 0.93
C GLN A 55 9.51 9.05 1.34
N HIS A 56 10.28 8.76 2.39
CA HIS A 56 11.33 9.66 2.83
C HIS A 56 12.44 9.77 1.76
N PRO A 57 12.74 10.98 1.25
CA PRO A 57 13.61 11.16 0.09
C PRO A 57 15.08 10.79 0.39
N ASP A 58 15.57 11.13 1.58
CA ASP A 58 16.99 10.95 1.93
C ASP A 58 17.28 9.60 2.60
N PHE A 59 16.51 9.23 3.63
CA PHE A 59 16.72 7.99 4.37
C PHE A 59 16.60 6.72 3.51
N GLN A 60 15.64 6.68 2.58
CA GLN A 60 15.42 5.54 1.67
C GLN A 60 15.49 4.17 2.39
N PRO A 61 14.49 3.84 3.22
CA PRO A 61 14.59 2.74 4.19
C PRO A 61 14.70 1.35 3.54
N THR A 62 14.20 1.17 2.33
CA THR A 62 13.99 -0.18 1.78
C THR A 62 15.00 -0.52 0.71
N GLU A 63 15.61 -1.70 0.80
CA GLU A 63 16.40 -2.29 -0.29
C GLU A 63 15.48 -2.80 -1.41
N ARG A 64 14.38 -3.48 -1.05
CA ARG A 64 13.47 -4.12 -2.00
C ARG A 64 12.04 -4.17 -1.49
N ILE A 65 11.08 -4.02 -2.40
CA ILE A 65 9.64 -4.19 -2.16
C ILE A 65 9.14 -5.28 -3.09
N ASN A 66 8.52 -6.32 -2.54
CA ASN A 66 7.92 -7.37 -3.37
C ASN A 66 6.39 -7.23 -3.33
N GLY A 67 5.80 -6.63 -4.36
CA GLY A 67 4.35 -6.42 -4.46
C GLY A 67 3.94 -4.94 -4.57
N CYS A 68 2.89 -4.57 -3.83
CA CYS A 68 2.21 -3.30 -4.00
C CYS A 68 2.90 -2.16 -3.21
N TYR A 69 3.58 -1.25 -3.89
CA TYR A 69 4.13 -0.03 -3.27
C TYR A 69 3.07 0.78 -2.51
N LEU A 70 1.89 0.94 -3.11
CA LEU A 70 0.81 1.72 -2.50
C LEU A 70 0.23 1.07 -1.24
N ASN A 71 0.33 -0.26 -1.14
CA ASN A 71 0.04 -0.97 0.10
C ASN A 71 0.98 -0.54 1.23
N VAL A 72 2.27 -0.37 0.91
CA VAL A 72 3.28 0.07 1.88
C VAL A 72 3.11 1.54 2.26
N VAL A 73 2.66 2.37 1.31
CA VAL A 73 2.27 3.77 1.58
C VAL A 73 1.04 3.85 2.51
N GLY A 74 0.16 2.83 2.48
CA GLY A 74 -0.99 2.72 3.38
C GLY A 74 -2.35 2.63 2.70
N LEU A 75 -2.42 2.57 1.37
CA LEU A 75 -3.68 2.35 0.65
C LEU A 75 -3.46 1.53 -0.63
N PRO A 76 -3.73 0.21 -0.62
CA PRO A 76 -3.59 -0.64 -1.80
C PRO A 76 -4.67 -0.36 -2.84
N LEU A 77 -4.40 0.57 -3.77
CA LEU A 77 -5.41 1.03 -4.74
C LEU A 77 -6.00 -0.08 -5.63
N CYS A 78 -5.22 -1.10 -6.02
CA CYS A 78 -5.80 -2.25 -6.74
C CYS A 78 -6.90 -2.92 -5.91
N THR A 79 -6.60 -3.25 -4.65
CA THR A 79 -7.55 -3.85 -3.71
C THR A 79 -8.77 -2.96 -3.47
N LEU A 80 -8.57 -1.64 -3.31
CA LEU A 80 -9.68 -0.71 -3.15
C LEU A 80 -10.60 -0.68 -4.37
N VAL A 81 -10.02 -0.63 -5.57
CA VAL A 81 -10.79 -0.61 -6.83
C VAL A 81 -11.57 -1.90 -7.02
N ASP A 82 -10.99 -3.06 -6.68
CA ASP A 82 -11.69 -4.34 -6.72
C ASP A 82 -12.88 -4.37 -5.74
N LEU A 83 -12.74 -3.75 -4.56
CA LEU A 83 -13.84 -3.62 -3.59
C LEU A 83 -14.92 -2.64 -4.07
N LEU A 84 -14.54 -1.49 -4.64
CA LEU A 84 -15.47 -0.51 -5.21
C LEU A 84 -16.28 -1.09 -6.36
N ALA A 85 -15.65 -1.92 -7.19
CA ALA A 85 -16.32 -2.58 -8.31
C ALA A 85 -17.49 -3.47 -7.85
N ARG A 86 -17.47 -4.00 -6.61
CA ARG A 86 -18.60 -4.76 -6.03
C ARG A 86 -19.84 -3.91 -5.77
N PHE A 87 -19.68 -2.60 -5.75
CA PHE A 87 -20.75 -1.62 -5.63
C PHE A 87 -21.07 -0.92 -6.96
N ASP A 88 -20.59 -1.46 -8.08
CA ASP A 88 -20.68 -0.85 -9.42
C ASP A 88 -20.03 0.55 -9.49
N ALA A 89 -19.07 0.83 -8.59
CA ALA A 89 -18.32 2.07 -8.55
C ALA A 89 -16.94 1.86 -9.18
N GLN A 90 -16.54 2.82 -10.02
CA GLN A 90 -15.22 2.85 -10.64
C GLN A 90 -14.55 4.20 -10.37
N PRO A 91 -13.21 4.26 -10.31
CA PRO A 91 -12.49 5.53 -10.31
C PRO A 91 -12.89 6.38 -11.53
N ALA A 92 -12.98 7.69 -11.34
CA ALA A 92 -13.32 8.62 -12.43
C ALA A 92 -12.26 8.64 -13.55
N GLU A 93 -11.01 8.34 -13.20
CA GLU A 93 -9.90 8.25 -14.14
C GLU A 93 -9.39 6.81 -14.26
N GLU A 94 -9.10 6.40 -15.48
CA GLU A 94 -8.39 5.14 -15.72
C GLU A 94 -6.94 5.26 -15.26
N GLY A 95 -6.44 4.26 -14.53
CA GLY A 95 -5.02 4.19 -14.18
C GLY A 95 -4.10 4.03 -15.41
N ARG A 96 -2.79 4.02 -15.17
CA ARG A 96 -1.76 3.86 -16.22
C ARG A 96 -2.01 2.64 -17.12
N LYS A 97 -1.69 2.79 -18.40
CA LYS A 97 -1.68 1.72 -19.41
C LYS A 97 -0.29 1.06 -19.49
N GLY A 98 -0.23 -0.26 -19.65
CA GLY A 98 1.02 -1.03 -19.76
C GLY A 98 1.02 -2.30 -18.90
N ALA A 99 2.13 -3.05 -18.93
CA ALA A 99 2.36 -4.16 -18.01
C ALA A 99 2.71 -3.64 -16.61
N GLY A 100 2.12 -4.21 -15.56
CA GLY A 100 2.32 -3.80 -14.16
C GLY A 100 1.12 -3.10 -13.51
N CYS A 101 1.32 -2.50 -12.34
CA CYS A 101 0.24 -1.84 -11.59
C CYS A 101 -0.21 -0.56 -12.27
N ARG A 102 -1.52 -0.43 -12.54
CA ARG A 102 -2.12 0.79 -13.11
C ARG A 102 -1.92 2.02 -12.22
N TRP A 103 -1.78 1.83 -10.91
CA TRP A 103 -1.79 2.91 -9.93
C TRP A 103 -0.39 3.35 -9.49
N SER A 104 0.64 2.51 -9.58
CA SER A 104 2.02 2.85 -9.23
C SER A 104 3.05 2.15 -10.12
N ALA A 105 3.95 2.91 -10.77
CA ALA A 105 5.11 2.34 -11.48
C ALA A 105 6.16 1.77 -10.52
N ARG A 106 6.03 2.03 -9.22
CA ARG A 106 6.91 1.48 -8.17
C ARG A 106 6.41 0.14 -7.64
N CYS A 107 5.26 -0.35 -8.11
CA CYS A 107 4.80 -1.68 -7.73
C CYS A 107 5.48 -2.74 -8.59
N GLU A 108 6.13 -3.69 -7.94
CA GLU A 108 6.59 -4.93 -8.54
C GLU A 108 5.50 -5.97 -8.33
N VAL A 109 4.44 -5.89 -9.14
CA VAL A 109 3.37 -6.89 -9.09
C VAL A 109 3.79 -8.05 -9.97
N ASN A 110 4.25 -9.14 -9.37
CA ASN A 110 4.35 -10.40 -10.10
C ASN A 110 2.92 -10.90 -10.35
N ASP A 111 2.59 -11.10 -11.62
CA ASP A 111 1.31 -11.63 -12.04
C ASP A 111 1.03 -12.95 -11.31
N ARG A 112 -0.04 -12.96 -10.51
CA ARG A 112 -0.70 -14.13 -9.90
C ARG A 112 0.08 -14.83 -8.78
N GLU A 113 -0.08 -14.33 -7.56
CA GLU A 113 -0.31 -15.18 -6.38
C GLU A 113 -0.86 -14.32 -5.23
N GLY A 114 -2.00 -14.72 -4.65
CA GLY A 114 -2.46 -14.15 -3.38
C GLY A 114 -3.80 -13.41 -3.33
N ILE A 115 -4.79 -13.75 -4.16
CA ILE A 115 -6.19 -13.67 -3.70
C ILE A 115 -6.46 -14.96 -2.91
N ALA A 116 -5.86 -15.08 -1.74
CA ALA A 116 -6.34 -16.01 -0.73
C ALA A 116 -7.14 -15.17 0.27
N ALA A 117 -8.46 -15.22 0.10
CA ALA A 117 -9.38 -14.76 1.12
C ALA A 117 -9.05 -15.48 2.43
N VAL A 118 -8.83 -14.70 3.48
CA VAL A 118 -8.89 -15.15 4.88
C VAL A 118 -9.98 -14.34 5.56
#